data_AF-A0A947B2M4-F1
#
_entry.id   AF-A0A947B2M4-F1
#
_cell.length_a   1.000
_cell.length_b   1.000
_cell.length_c   1.000
_cell.angle_alpha   90.00
_cell.angle_beta   90.00
_cell.angle_gamma   90.00
#
_symmetry.space_group_name_H-M   'P 1'
#
loop_
_entity.id
_entity.type
_entity.pdbx_description
1 polymer ?
#
loop_
_entity_poly.entity_id
_entity_poly.type
_entity_poly.pdbx_seq_one_letter_code
_entity_poly.pdbx_strand_id
1 'polypeptide(L)'
;MSQDHKMVMARVVGIVILWVVTLFPVSAHSQDGSGAPDKLLVGTIFAPPVSMKSADGQWEGFGIELWRRVAQKLGVQYELREYQSFGEIVAAVEKRELDLTIVLAVTRQREIIMDFSQPFLRSGWAIAVAAESTGSSWLGIAEYLVSLDFLKVIGLLILLWLTAGAFVWLFERSRNRDMFGGGTAKGIGQGIWWAAVTMTTVGYGDKAPKTFGGRMVALVWMLASIILISSFTATITTSLTVGELSGKVRGPG
;
A
#
# COMPACT_ATOMS: atom_id res chain seq x y z
N MET A 1 -28.77 45.64 -77.10
CA MET A 1 -28.80 46.01 -75.67
C MET A 1 -29.58 44.98 -74.82
N SER A 2 -29.19 43.70 -74.80
CA SER A 2 -30.03 42.63 -74.18
C SER A 2 -29.33 41.73 -73.15
N GLN A 3 -28.01 41.83 -72.95
CA GLN A 3 -27.29 40.95 -72.00
C GLN A 3 -26.85 41.67 -70.73
N ASP A 4 -26.33 42.90 -70.81
CA ASP A 4 -25.84 43.62 -69.62
C ASP A 4 -26.95 43.99 -68.63
N HIS A 5 -28.16 44.31 -69.13
CA HIS A 5 -29.29 44.65 -68.27
C HIS A 5 -29.76 43.46 -67.42
N LYS A 6 -29.71 42.23 -67.97
CA LYS A 6 -30.09 41.01 -67.23
C LYS A 6 -29.10 40.69 -66.12
N MET A 7 -27.81 40.95 -66.35
CA MET A 7 -26.76 40.70 -65.37
C MET A 7 -26.80 41.71 -64.21
N VAL A 8 -27.12 42.98 -64.50
CA VAL A 8 -27.31 44.01 -63.48
C VAL A 8 -28.58 43.75 -62.68
N MET A 9 -29.70 43.37 -63.31
CA MET A 9 -30.93 42.99 -62.59
C MET A 9 -30.72 41.77 -61.69
N ALA A 10 -29.98 40.75 -62.14
CA ALA A 10 -29.68 39.59 -61.31
C ALA A 10 -28.84 39.94 -60.08
N ARG A 11 -27.87 40.88 -60.21
CA ARG A 11 -27.06 41.36 -59.09
C ARG A 11 -27.87 42.20 -58.11
N VAL A 12 -28.75 43.08 -58.60
CA VAL A 12 -29.62 43.91 -57.76
C VAL A 12 -30.64 43.04 -57.01
N VAL A 13 -31.26 42.06 -57.69
CA VAL A 13 -32.18 41.10 -57.05
C VAL A 13 -31.44 40.26 -56.01
N GLY A 14 -30.21 39.81 -56.29
CA GLY A 14 -29.39 39.09 -55.32
C GLY A 14 -29.06 39.91 -54.07
N ILE A 15 -28.74 41.20 -54.24
CA ILE A 15 -28.44 42.10 -53.10
C ILE A 15 -29.70 42.41 -52.30
N VAL A 16 -30.86 42.60 -52.94
CA VAL A 16 -32.13 42.83 -52.25
C VAL A 16 -32.57 41.58 -51.47
N ILE A 17 -32.40 40.38 -52.04
CA ILE A 17 -32.68 39.12 -51.32
C ILE A 17 -31.74 38.96 -50.11
N LEU A 18 -30.46 39.28 -50.27
CA LEU A 18 -29.49 39.22 -49.16
C LEU A 18 -29.85 40.20 -48.03
N TRP A 19 -30.31 41.40 -48.38
CA TRP A 19 -30.77 42.41 -47.41
C TRP A 19 -32.06 42.03 -46.69
N VAL A 20 -33.02 41.42 -47.40
CA VAL A 20 -34.27 40.92 -46.80
C VAL A 20 -33.98 39.78 -45.82
N VAL A 21 -33.03 38.89 -46.13
CA VAL A 21 -32.63 37.81 -45.21
C VAL A 21 -31.95 38.32 -43.94
N THR A 22 -31.26 39.47 -43.98
CA THR A 22 -30.64 40.06 -42.78
C THR A 22 -31.59 40.90 -41.92
N LEU A 23 -32.74 41.34 -42.46
CA LEU A 23 -33.70 42.20 -41.75
C LEU A 23 -34.82 41.44 -41.05
N PHE A 24 -35.00 40.14 -41.36
CA PHE A 24 -35.82 39.26 -40.53
C PHE A 24 -34.89 38.54 -39.56
N PRO A 25 -34.88 38.88 -38.25
CA PRO A 25 -34.27 37.98 -37.29
C PRO A 25 -35.00 36.64 -37.43
N VAL A 26 -34.28 35.62 -37.87
CA VAL A 26 -34.70 34.25 -37.59
C VAL A 26 -34.79 34.21 -36.08
N SER A 27 -36.00 34.26 -35.53
CA SER A 27 -36.23 33.86 -34.16
C SER A 27 -35.67 32.46 -34.09
N ALA A 28 -34.48 32.33 -33.51
CA ALA A 28 -33.98 31.07 -33.03
C ALA A 28 -35.05 30.60 -32.05
N HIS A 29 -35.97 29.77 -32.54
CA HIS A 29 -36.77 28.94 -31.68
C HIS A 29 -35.74 28.10 -30.95
N SER A 30 -35.44 28.48 -29.71
CA SER A 30 -34.95 27.54 -28.72
C SER A 30 -35.83 26.31 -28.90
N GLN A 31 -35.23 25.17 -29.23
CA GLN A 31 -35.92 23.90 -29.07
C GLN A 31 -36.53 23.92 -27.68
N ASP A 32 -37.86 23.98 -27.64
CA ASP A 32 -38.63 23.79 -26.43
C ASP A 32 -38.02 22.58 -25.72
N GLY A 33 -37.68 22.79 -24.45
CA GLY A 33 -37.13 21.77 -23.58
C GLY A 33 -38.04 20.56 -23.60
N SER A 34 -37.66 19.56 -24.38
CA SER A 34 -38.30 18.26 -24.34
C SER A 34 -37.91 17.59 -23.02
N GLY A 35 -38.73 17.84 -22.00
CA GLY A 35 -39.07 16.86 -20.97
C GLY A 35 -38.07 16.62 -19.84
N ALA A 36 -37.34 17.63 -19.36
CA ALA A 36 -36.77 17.50 -18.02
C ALA A 36 -37.90 17.75 -17.00
N PRO A 37 -38.31 16.78 -16.19
CA PRO A 37 -39.32 17.01 -15.16
C PRO A 37 -38.83 18.11 -14.20
N ASP A 38 -39.74 18.97 -13.74
CA ASP A 38 -39.45 20.06 -12.79
C ASP A 38 -38.74 19.56 -11.51
N LYS A 39 -38.89 18.27 -11.19
CA LYS A 39 -38.30 17.59 -10.05
C LYS A 39 -37.95 16.15 -10.41
N LEU A 40 -36.69 15.77 -10.23
CA LEU A 40 -36.21 14.40 -10.48
C LEU A 40 -36.54 13.48 -9.30
N LEU A 41 -37.05 12.29 -9.59
CA LEU A 41 -37.28 11.22 -8.62
C LEU A 41 -36.03 10.34 -8.50
N VAL A 42 -35.37 10.41 -7.34
CA VAL A 42 -34.08 9.77 -7.08
C VAL A 42 -34.24 8.65 -6.05
N GLY A 43 -33.95 7.42 -6.44
CA GLY A 43 -34.18 6.25 -5.61
C GLY A 43 -32.94 5.85 -4.84
N THR A 44 -33.11 5.58 -3.55
CA THR A 44 -32.05 5.10 -2.65
C THR A 44 -32.57 3.98 -1.75
N ILE A 45 -31.65 3.18 -1.23
CA ILE A 45 -31.90 2.21 -0.16
C ILE A 45 -30.94 2.48 1.01
N PHE A 46 -31.14 1.80 2.14
CA PHE A 46 -30.16 1.76 3.22
C PHE A 46 -28.99 0.83 2.85
N ALA A 47 -27.86 1.40 2.42
CA ALA A 47 -26.65 0.68 2.03
C ALA A 47 -25.37 1.46 2.46
N PRO A 48 -24.95 1.32 3.73
CA PRO A 48 -23.70 1.92 4.20
C PRO A 48 -22.47 1.39 3.43
N PRO A 49 -21.44 2.21 3.13
CA PRO A 49 -21.34 3.65 3.44
C PRO A 49 -21.87 4.57 2.31
N VAL A 50 -22.54 4.02 1.29
CA VAL A 50 -22.98 4.78 0.10
C VAL A 50 -24.21 5.63 0.40
N SER A 51 -25.20 5.05 1.09
CA SER A 51 -26.44 5.71 1.48
C SER A 51 -26.89 5.19 2.84
N MET A 52 -26.99 6.07 3.82
CA MET A 52 -27.42 5.75 5.17
C MET A 52 -28.14 6.94 5.79
N LYS A 53 -28.76 6.73 6.94
CA LYS A 53 -29.44 7.80 7.69
C LYS A 53 -28.56 8.22 8.85
N SER A 54 -28.41 9.54 9.00
CA SER A 54 -27.77 10.14 10.18
C SER A 54 -28.63 9.92 11.43
N ALA A 55 -28.09 10.26 12.60
CA ALA A 55 -28.84 10.24 13.87
C ALA A 55 -30.13 11.09 13.79
N ASP A 56 -30.11 12.16 13.01
CA ASP A 56 -31.24 13.07 12.79
C ASP A 56 -32.24 12.57 11.71
N GLY A 57 -32.05 11.36 11.18
CA GLY A 57 -32.92 10.75 10.16
C GLY A 57 -32.72 11.27 8.73
N GLN A 58 -31.83 12.26 8.53
CA GLN A 58 -31.46 12.78 7.22
C GLN A 58 -30.60 11.78 6.44
N TRP A 59 -30.78 11.74 5.12
CA TRP A 59 -29.93 10.92 4.25
C TRP A 59 -28.51 11.49 4.15
N GLU A 60 -27.55 10.63 4.42
CA GLU A 60 -26.11 10.85 4.34
C GLU A 60 -25.41 9.65 3.68
N GLY A 61 -24.08 9.73 3.58
CA GLY A 61 -23.26 8.75 2.88
C GLY A 61 -22.66 9.31 1.61
N PHE A 62 -21.62 8.62 1.14
CA PHE A 62 -20.81 9.12 0.04
C PHE A 62 -21.60 9.30 -1.27
N GLY A 63 -22.51 8.37 -1.59
CA GLY A 63 -23.36 8.47 -2.79
C GLY A 63 -24.38 9.60 -2.70
N ILE A 64 -24.99 9.80 -1.53
CA ILE A 64 -25.96 10.88 -1.30
C ILE A 64 -25.29 12.26 -1.46
N GLU A 65 -24.11 12.43 -0.86
CA GLU A 65 -23.36 13.68 -0.94
C GLU A 65 -22.83 13.95 -2.35
N LEU A 66 -22.37 12.92 -3.06
CA LEU A 66 -21.99 13.03 -4.46
C LEU A 66 -23.18 13.49 -5.32
N TRP A 67 -24.34 12.88 -5.15
CA TRP A 67 -25.56 13.29 -5.88
C TRP A 67 -25.96 14.73 -5.57
N ARG A 68 -25.96 15.13 -4.30
CA ARG A 68 -26.29 16.50 -3.88
C ARG A 68 -25.43 17.54 -4.60
N ARG A 69 -24.12 17.27 -4.74
CA ARG A 69 -23.18 18.14 -5.48
C ARG A 69 -23.45 18.15 -6.98
N VAL A 70 -23.79 17.00 -7.57
CA VAL A 70 -24.16 16.91 -8.98
C VAL A 70 -25.44 17.70 -9.25
N ALA A 71 -26.47 17.53 -8.41
CA ALA A 71 -27.73 18.24 -8.52
C ALA A 71 -27.55 19.76 -8.39
N GLN A 72 -26.75 20.21 -7.42
CA GLN A 72 -26.41 21.61 -7.23
C GLN A 72 -25.68 22.20 -8.45
N LYS A 73 -24.74 21.46 -9.04
CA LYS A 73 -23.99 21.89 -10.22
C LYS A 73 -24.86 21.96 -11.48
N LEU A 74 -25.84 21.07 -11.60
CA LEU A 74 -26.79 21.03 -12.72
C LEU A 74 -28.00 21.98 -12.53
N GLY A 75 -28.20 22.51 -11.32
CA GLY A 75 -29.35 23.36 -11.00
C GLY A 75 -30.69 22.62 -11.01
N VAL A 76 -30.69 21.30 -10.76
CA VAL A 76 -31.90 20.47 -10.79
C VAL A 76 -32.48 20.27 -9.39
N GLN A 77 -33.81 20.28 -9.28
CA GLN A 77 -34.51 19.89 -8.06
C GLN A 77 -34.74 18.38 -8.06
N TYR A 78 -34.74 17.76 -6.87
CA TYR A 78 -34.95 16.32 -6.75
C TYR A 78 -35.71 15.94 -5.48
N GLU A 79 -36.30 14.75 -5.50
CA GLU A 79 -36.91 14.08 -4.37
C GLU A 79 -36.21 12.75 -4.14
N LEU A 80 -35.78 12.48 -2.90
CA LEU A 80 -35.29 11.16 -2.53
C LEU A 80 -36.46 10.26 -2.15
N ARG A 81 -36.55 9.11 -2.83
CA ARG A 81 -37.48 8.03 -2.49
C ARG A 81 -36.72 6.83 -1.94
N GLU A 82 -37.17 6.37 -0.79
CA GLU A 82 -36.62 5.21 -0.11
C GLU A 82 -37.32 3.94 -0.57
N TYR A 83 -36.52 2.92 -0.90
CA TYR A 83 -36.98 1.59 -1.26
C TYR A 83 -36.38 0.55 -0.30
N GLN A 84 -37.01 -0.63 -0.20
CA GLN A 84 -36.57 -1.68 0.72
C GLN A 84 -35.52 -2.60 0.10
N SER A 85 -35.49 -2.72 -1.23
CA SER A 85 -34.58 -3.62 -1.92
C SER A 85 -34.09 -3.07 -3.25
N PHE A 86 -32.95 -3.61 -3.70
CA PHE A 86 -32.45 -3.35 -5.05
C PHE A 86 -33.44 -3.78 -6.14
N GLY A 87 -34.21 -4.85 -5.92
CA GLY A 87 -35.20 -5.34 -6.87
C GLY A 87 -36.33 -4.33 -7.09
N GLU A 88 -36.81 -3.70 -6.01
CA GLU A 88 -37.84 -2.66 -6.09
C GLU A 88 -37.36 -1.42 -6.85
N ILE A 89 -36.11 -0.97 -6.63
CA ILE A 89 -35.54 0.15 -7.38
C ILE A 89 -35.47 -0.18 -8.86
N VAL A 90 -34.96 -1.36 -9.22
CA VAL A 90 -34.83 -1.78 -10.62
C VAL A 90 -36.21 -1.83 -11.28
N ALA A 91 -37.21 -2.41 -10.60
CA ALA A 91 -38.58 -2.45 -11.10
C ALA A 91 -39.21 -1.06 -11.24
N ALA A 92 -38.92 -0.12 -10.34
CA ALA A 92 -39.41 1.25 -10.42
C ALA A 92 -38.79 2.02 -11.60
N VAL A 93 -37.51 1.81 -11.89
CA VAL A 93 -36.86 2.36 -13.09
C VAL A 93 -37.48 1.77 -14.35
N GLU A 94 -37.68 0.45 -14.40
CA GLU A 94 -38.27 -0.26 -15.54
C GLU A 94 -39.69 0.23 -15.84
N LYS A 95 -40.49 0.48 -14.80
CA LYS A 95 -41.84 1.04 -14.90
C LYS A 95 -41.88 2.55 -15.17
N ARG A 96 -40.72 3.22 -15.25
CA ARG A 96 -40.58 4.69 -15.36
C ARG A 96 -41.25 5.46 -14.21
N GLU A 97 -41.32 4.85 -13.04
CA GLU A 97 -41.78 5.47 -11.79
C GLU A 97 -40.62 6.17 -11.04
N LEU A 98 -39.39 5.95 -11.50
CA LEU A 98 -38.16 6.49 -10.95
C LEU A 98 -37.22 6.95 -12.07
N ASP A 99 -36.64 8.15 -11.95
CA ASP A 99 -35.77 8.73 -12.98
C ASP A 99 -34.34 8.22 -12.89
N LEU A 100 -33.80 8.10 -11.67
CA LEU A 100 -32.43 7.62 -11.46
C LEU A 100 -32.21 7.03 -10.06
N THR A 101 -31.11 6.29 -9.91
CA THR A 101 -30.65 5.75 -8.63
C THR A 101 -29.14 5.86 -8.50
N ILE A 102 -28.67 6.00 -7.26
CA ILE A 102 -27.27 6.29 -6.93
C ILE A 102 -26.56 5.13 -6.22
N VAL A 103 -27.26 4.01 -5.99
CA VAL A 103 -26.80 2.90 -5.12
C VAL A 103 -26.55 1.60 -5.90
N LEU A 104 -26.93 1.51 -7.18
CA LEU A 104 -26.83 0.27 -7.94
C LEU A 104 -25.41 -0.01 -8.45
N ALA A 105 -24.95 -1.24 -8.20
CA ALA A 105 -23.80 -1.80 -8.90
C ALA A 105 -24.14 -2.11 -10.37
N VAL A 106 -23.18 -1.82 -11.25
CA VAL A 106 -23.25 -2.16 -12.68
C VAL A 106 -23.15 -3.68 -12.84
N THR A 107 -24.14 -4.28 -13.47
CA THR A 107 -24.13 -5.70 -13.83
C THR A 107 -24.67 -5.86 -15.25
N ARG A 108 -24.22 -6.91 -15.96
CA ARG A 108 -24.68 -7.21 -17.33
C ARG A 108 -26.21 -7.31 -17.41
N GLN A 109 -26.85 -7.90 -16.40
CA GLN A 109 -28.30 -8.08 -16.39
C GLN A 109 -29.05 -6.74 -16.28
N ARG A 110 -28.49 -5.75 -15.57
CA ARG A 110 -29.12 -4.43 -15.41
C ARG A 110 -28.86 -3.51 -16.60
N GLU A 111 -27.69 -3.62 -17.23
CA GLU A 111 -27.33 -2.81 -18.42
C GLU A 111 -28.26 -3.03 -19.61
N ILE A 112 -28.99 -4.15 -19.66
CA ILE A 112 -30.02 -4.42 -20.68
C ILE A 112 -31.30 -3.62 -20.41
N ILE A 113 -31.57 -3.26 -19.15
CA ILE A 113 -32.85 -2.68 -18.70
C ILE A 113 -32.72 -1.18 -18.42
N MET A 114 -31.51 -0.70 -18.11
CA MET A 114 -31.24 0.69 -17.79
C MET A 114 -29.82 1.11 -18.16
N ASP A 115 -29.66 2.40 -18.45
CA ASP A 115 -28.36 3.02 -18.74
C ASP A 115 -27.59 3.34 -17.46
N PHE A 116 -26.26 3.16 -17.51
CA PHE A 116 -25.36 3.48 -16.42
C PHE A 116 -24.41 4.62 -16.79
N SER A 117 -24.12 5.47 -15.81
CA SER A 117 -23.01 6.41 -15.89
C SER A 117 -21.67 5.70 -15.63
N GLN A 118 -20.57 6.46 -15.67
CA GLN A 118 -19.28 5.92 -15.28
C GLN A 118 -19.28 5.54 -13.80
N PRO A 119 -18.77 4.34 -13.42
CA PRO A 119 -18.69 3.93 -12.03
C PRO A 119 -17.85 4.92 -11.22
N PHE A 120 -18.46 5.53 -10.21
CA PHE A 120 -17.78 6.45 -9.29
C PHE A 120 -17.14 5.72 -8.09
N LEU A 121 -17.52 4.46 -7.85
CA LEU A 121 -16.95 3.59 -6.84
C LEU A 121 -16.57 2.26 -7.48
N ARG A 122 -15.30 1.85 -7.33
CA ARG A 122 -14.81 0.52 -7.70
C ARG A 122 -14.46 -0.23 -6.42
N SER A 123 -15.31 -1.18 -6.02
CA SER A 123 -14.98 -2.10 -4.95
C SER A 123 -14.13 -3.27 -5.50
N GLY A 124 -13.04 -3.57 -4.81
CA GLY A 124 -12.30 -4.82 -4.99
C GLY A 124 -12.83 -5.88 -4.02
N TRP A 125 -12.49 -7.14 -4.28
CA TRP A 125 -12.71 -8.22 -3.32
C TRP A 125 -11.62 -8.17 -2.25
N ALA A 126 -12.02 -8.16 -0.98
CA ALA A 126 -11.10 -8.23 0.15
C ALA A 126 -11.68 -9.15 1.21
N ILE A 127 -10.80 -9.86 1.92
CA ILE A 127 -11.15 -10.65 3.11
C ILE A 127 -10.65 -9.89 4.31
N ALA A 128 -11.55 -9.51 5.21
CA ALA A 128 -11.20 -8.98 6.50
C ALA A 128 -10.95 -10.15 7.46
N VAL A 129 -9.80 -10.15 8.12
CA VAL A 129 -9.51 -11.05 9.24
C VAL A 129 -9.36 -10.20 10.50
N ALA A 130 -9.73 -10.76 11.65
CA ALA A 130 -9.44 -10.11 12.93
C ALA A 130 -7.91 -9.90 13.02
N ALA A 131 -7.50 -8.69 13.36
CA ALA A 131 -6.12 -8.46 13.72
C ALA A 131 -5.82 -9.29 14.98
N GLU A 132 -4.97 -10.29 14.85
CA GLU A 132 -4.46 -11.00 16.01
C GLU A 132 -3.57 -10.02 16.78
N SER A 133 -3.87 -9.82 18.06
CA SER A 133 -3.00 -9.05 18.93
C SER A 133 -1.72 -9.82 19.12
N THR A 134 -0.66 -9.45 18.40
CA THR A 134 0.69 -9.96 18.64
C THR A 134 1.06 -9.59 20.08
N GLY A 135 0.91 -10.55 20.99
CA GLY A 135 1.27 -10.40 22.40
C GLY A 135 2.73 -9.97 22.50
N SER A 136 2.95 -8.85 23.22
CA SER A 136 4.22 -8.17 23.50
C SER A 136 5.47 -8.77 22.87
N SER A 137 5.93 -8.17 21.78
CA SER A 137 7.15 -8.51 21.02
C SER A 137 8.40 -8.76 21.90
N TRP A 138 8.44 -8.19 23.10
CA TRP A 138 9.52 -8.39 24.09
C TRP A 138 9.54 -9.79 24.74
N LEU A 139 8.38 -10.43 24.96
CA LEU A 139 8.33 -11.80 25.51
C LEU A 139 8.83 -12.81 24.47
N GLY A 140 8.47 -12.65 23.19
CA GLY A 140 8.98 -13.51 22.12
C GLY A 140 10.50 -13.39 21.93
N ILE A 141 11.06 -12.19 22.09
CA ILE A 141 12.52 -12.00 22.08
C ILE A 141 13.16 -12.71 23.27
N ALA A 142 12.58 -12.60 24.48
CA ALA A 142 13.10 -13.26 25.67
C ALA A 142 13.05 -14.80 25.54
N GLU A 143 11.94 -15.35 25.04
CA GLU A 143 11.81 -16.78 24.75
C GLU A 143 12.82 -17.24 23.70
N TYR A 144 13.08 -16.43 22.66
CA TYR A 144 14.10 -16.73 21.66
C TYR A 144 15.52 -16.76 22.27
N LEU A 145 15.86 -15.80 23.13
CA LEU A 145 17.16 -15.77 23.81
C LEU A 145 17.37 -16.96 24.78
N VAL A 146 16.28 -17.52 25.32
CA VAL A 146 16.32 -18.70 26.19
C VAL A 146 16.15 -20.00 25.40
N SER A 147 15.88 -19.92 24.09
CA SER A 147 15.69 -21.11 23.26
C SER A 147 16.96 -21.97 23.19
N LEU A 148 16.77 -23.29 23.13
CA LEU A 148 17.88 -24.24 22.99
C LEU A 148 18.69 -23.99 21.73
N ASP A 149 18.07 -23.52 20.65
CA ASP A 149 18.78 -23.27 19.39
C ASP A 149 19.65 -22.02 19.48
N PHE A 150 19.17 -20.96 20.14
CA PHE A 150 20.00 -19.80 20.44
C PHE A 150 21.15 -20.16 21.38
N LEU A 151 20.89 -20.94 22.43
CA LEU A 151 21.92 -21.40 23.36
C LEU A 151 22.97 -22.29 22.67
N LYS A 152 22.59 -23.13 21.70
CA LYS A 152 23.55 -23.89 20.88
C LYS A 152 24.46 -22.98 20.06
N VAL A 153 23.92 -21.91 19.46
CA VAL A 153 24.70 -20.93 18.70
C VAL A 153 25.69 -20.22 19.63
N ILE A 154 25.24 -19.71 20.78
CA ILE A 154 26.11 -19.09 21.78
C ILE A 154 27.17 -20.07 22.29
N GLY A 155 26.80 -21.33 22.55
CA GLY A 155 27.74 -22.37 22.95
C GLY A 155 28.80 -22.65 21.90
N LEU A 156 28.42 -22.72 20.62
CA LEU A 156 29.35 -22.87 19.49
C LEU A 156 30.29 -21.67 19.38
N LEU A 157 29.78 -20.45 19.56
CA LEU A 157 30.60 -19.23 19.58
C LEU A 157 31.66 -19.26 20.67
N ILE A 158 31.26 -19.62 21.90
CA ILE A 158 32.17 -19.73 23.03
C ILE A 158 33.23 -20.80 22.76
N LEU A 159 32.84 -21.95 22.21
CA LEU A 159 33.78 -23.02 21.86
C LEU A 159 34.80 -22.57 20.81
N LEU A 160 34.35 -21.90 19.75
CA LEU A 160 35.24 -21.37 18.70
C LEU A 160 36.19 -20.30 19.26
N TRP A 161 35.70 -19.43 20.15
CA TRP A 161 36.51 -18.44 20.84
C TRP A 161 37.60 -19.06 21.71
N LEU A 162 37.24 -20.01 22.56
CA LEU A 162 38.18 -20.69 23.45
C LEU A 162 39.23 -21.49 22.66
N THR A 163 38.80 -22.18 21.59
CA THR A 163 39.71 -22.94 20.73
C THR A 163 40.68 -22.02 20.00
N ALA A 164 40.22 -20.93 19.38
CA ALA A 164 41.10 -19.97 18.71
C ALA A 164 42.16 -19.39 19.66
N GLY A 165 41.75 -19.01 20.88
CA GLY A 165 42.68 -18.54 21.91
C GLY A 165 43.72 -19.59 22.31
N ALA A 166 43.29 -20.84 22.52
CA ALA A 166 44.18 -21.94 22.83
C ALA A 166 45.16 -22.28 21.68
N PHE A 167 44.68 -22.26 20.43
CA PHE A 167 45.51 -22.53 19.25
C PHE A 167 46.56 -21.44 19.04
N VAL A 168 46.19 -20.16 19.12
CA VAL A 168 47.17 -19.07 19.04
C VAL A 168 48.21 -19.21 20.13
N TRP A 169 47.80 -19.47 21.38
CA TRP A 169 48.74 -19.72 22.45
C TRP A 169 49.67 -20.91 22.15
N LEU A 170 49.16 -22.02 21.60
CA LEU A 170 49.95 -23.21 21.30
C LEU A 170 51.08 -22.92 20.30
N PHE A 171 50.85 -22.07 19.30
CA PHE A 171 51.89 -21.64 18.36
C PHE A 171 52.82 -20.57 18.93
N GLU A 172 52.31 -19.68 19.78
CA GLU A 172 53.07 -18.56 20.34
C GLU A 172 53.87 -18.92 21.60
N ARG A 173 53.54 -20.02 22.31
CA ARG A 173 54.12 -20.39 23.62
C ARG A 173 55.64 -20.50 23.64
N SER A 174 56.26 -20.79 22.49
CA SER A 174 57.71 -21.00 22.39
C SER A 174 58.46 -19.76 21.94
N ARG A 175 57.91 -18.96 21.01
CA ARG A 175 58.62 -17.84 20.35
C ARG A 175 58.16 -16.45 20.79
N ASN A 176 57.05 -16.33 21.52
CA ASN A 176 56.49 -15.05 21.94
C ASN A 176 56.06 -15.08 23.41
N ARG A 177 57.02 -15.45 24.29
CA ARG A 177 56.78 -15.61 25.73
C ARG A 177 56.51 -14.28 26.44
N ASP A 178 56.91 -13.15 25.85
CA ASP A 178 56.66 -11.83 26.42
C ASP A 178 55.16 -11.52 26.45
N MET A 179 54.41 -11.92 25.41
CA MET A 179 52.97 -11.67 25.27
C MET A 179 52.09 -12.86 25.67
N PHE A 180 52.58 -14.10 25.52
CA PHE A 180 51.81 -15.33 25.73
C PHE A 180 52.45 -16.30 26.76
N GLY A 181 53.39 -15.82 27.57
CA GLY A 181 54.09 -16.60 28.59
C GLY A 181 53.42 -16.63 29.96
N GLY A 182 54.20 -17.00 30.99
CA GLY A 182 53.74 -17.05 32.38
C GLY A 182 53.14 -18.39 32.82
N GLY A 183 53.46 -19.49 32.14
CA GLY A 183 52.94 -20.83 32.41
C GLY A 183 51.73 -21.20 31.55
N THR A 184 51.31 -22.46 31.59
CA THR A 184 50.26 -23.01 30.70
C THR A 184 48.92 -22.30 30.90
N ALA A 185 48.44 -22.18 32.14
CA ALA A 185 47.16 -21.56 32.44
C ALA A 185 47.12 -20.07 32.08
N LYS A 186 48.17 -19.31 32.48
CA LYS A 186 48.25 -17.87 32.20
C LYS A 186 48.38 -17.58 30.71
N GLY A 187 49.15 -18.39 29.99
CA GLY A 187 49.34 -18.25 28.55
C GLY A 187 48.08 -18.55 27.73
N ILE A 188 47.34 -19.62 28.06
CA ILE A 188 46.03 -19.89 27.44
C ILE A 188 45.08 -18.73 27.70
N GLY A 189 45.07 -18.19 28.93
CA GLY A 189 44.28 -17.00 29.28
C GLY A 189 44.65 -15.78 28.42
N GLN A 190 45.94 -15.56 28.13
CA GLN A 190 46.36 -14.49 27.22
C GLN A 190 45.91 -14.73 25.77
N GLY A 191 45.89 -15.98 25.31
CA GLY A 191 45.35 -16.37 24.01
C GLY A 191 43.84 -16.10 23.89
N ILE A 192 43.08 -16.51 24.90
CA ILE A 192 41.62 -16.27 24.99
C ILE A 192 41.31 -14.77 25.04
N TRP A 193 42.08 -14.01 25.83
CA TRP A 193 41.97 -12.54 25.88
C TRP A 193 42.22 -11.90 24.51
N TRP A 194 43.30 -12.29 23.84
CA TRP A 194 43.61 -11.80 22.50
C TRP A 194 42.49 -12.13 21.50
N ALA A 195 41.96 -13.36 21.55
CA ALA A 195 40.85 -13.78 20.69
C ALA A 195 39.59 -12.96 20.96
N ALA A 196 39.28 -12.63 22.22
CA ALA A 196 38.13 -11.81 22.59
C ALA A 196 38.26 -10.38 22.04
N VAL A 197 39.40 -9.73 22.27
CA VAL A 197 39.69 -8.35 21.81
C VAL A 197 39.70 -8.25 20.28
N THR A 198 40.10 -9.34 19.60
CA THR A 198 40.07 -9.44 18.13
C THR A 198 38.66 -9.62 17.61
N MET A 199 37.86 -10.51 18.22
CA MET A 199 36.48 -10.75 17.83
C MET A 199 35.62 -9.50 17.99
N THR A 200 35.77 -8.78 19.11
CA THR A 200 35.04 -7.54 19.37
C THR A 200 35.56 -6.34 18.58
N THR A 201 36.57 -6.54 17.71
CA THR A 201 37.20 -5.49 16.89
C THR A 201 37.87 -4.35 17.68
N VAL A 202 37.99 -4.49 19.01
CA VAL A 202 38.57 -3.46 19.88
C VAL A 202 40.07 -3.29 19.62
N GLY A 203 40.78 -4.39 19.42
CA GLY A 203 42.16 -4.36 18.92
C GLY A 203 43.14 -3.53 19.74
N TYR A 204 43.18 -3.69 21.08
CA TYR A 204 44.09 -2.94 21.96
C TYR A 204 45.58 -2.99 21.56
N GLY A 205 45.98 -4.00 20.77
CA GLY A 205 47.36 -4.15 20.30
C GLY A 205 48.34 -4.60 21.39
N ASP A 206 47.84 -4.91 22.59
CA ASP A 206 48.62 -5.41 23.73
C ASP A 206 49.22 -6.79 23.46
N LYS A 207 48.57 -7.57 22.58
CA LYS A 207 49.01 -8.91 22.17
C LYS A 207 48.87 -9.08 20.68
N ALA A 208 49.88 -9.70 20.07
CA ALA A 208 49.87 -10.02 18.65
C ALA A 208 50.67 -11.31 18.39
N PRO A 209 50.14 -12.24 17.57
CA PRO A 209 50.88 -13.41 17.12
C PRO A 209 52.08 -13.02 16.25
N LYS A 210 53.26 -13.51 16.61
CA LYS A 210 54.51 -13.26 15.88
C LYS A 210 54.91 -14.44 15.00
N THR A 211 54.47 -15.65 15.35
CA THR A 211 54.80 -16.86 14.58
C THR A 211 53.95 -16.96 13.32
N PHE A 212 54.48 -17.64 12.29
CA PHE A 212 53.73 -17.90 11.07
C PHE A 212 52.43 -18.68 11.35
N GLY A 213 52.50 -19.74 12.16
CA GLY A 213 51.33 -20.53 12.56
C GLY A 213 50.30 -19.72 13.34
N GLY A 214 50.73 -18.92 14.32
CA GLY A 214 49.85 -18.04 15.08
C GLY A 214 49.15 -17.00 14.20
N ARG A 215 49.84 -16.45 13.19
CA ARG A 215 49.25 -15.53 12.20
C ARG A 215 48.22 -16.21 11.30
N MET A 216 48.44 -17.45 10.88
CA MET A 216 47.45 -18.20 10.10
C MET A 216 46.18 -18.46 10.91
N VAL A 217 46.31 -18.89 12.17
CA VAL A 217 45.16 -19.05 13.08
C VAL A 217 44.45 -17.71 13.27
N ALA A 218 45.20 -16.62 13.41
CA ALA A 218 44.62 -15.30 13.59
C ALA A 218 43.81 -14.83 12.38
N LEU A 219 44.29 -15.05 11.16
CA LEU A 219 43.55 -14.71 9.94
C LEU A 219 42.21 -15.46 9.86
N VAL A 220 42.23 -16.76 10.13
CA VAL A 220 41.01 -17.58 10.16
C VAL A 220 40.05 -17.09 11.24
N TRP A 221 40.57 -16.78 12.44
CA TRP A 221 39.77 -16.25 13.55
C TRP A 221 39.12 -14.91 13.22
N MET A 222 39.85 -13.98 12.58
CA MET A 222 39.33 -12.68 12.17
C MET A 222 38.18 -12.83 11.17
N LEU A 223 38.34 -13.64 10.13
CA LEU A 223 37.29 -13.89 9.14
C LEU A 223 36.07 -14.56 9.77
N ALA A 224 36.29 -15.58 10.60
CA ALA A 224 35.21 -16.26 11.32
C ALA A 224 34.46 -15.28 12.22
N SER A 225 35.16 -14.46 12.99
CA SER A 225 34.56 -13.49 13.92
C SER A 225 33.60 -12.53 13.23
N ILE A 226 33.96 -12.01 12.06
CA ILE A 226 33.11 -11.09 11.29
C ILE A 226 31.82 -11.78 10.84
N ILE A 227 31.93 -12.99 10.29
CA ILE A 227 30.77 -13.79 9.84
C ILE A 227 29.84 -14.06 11.03
N LEU A 228 30.42 -14.43 12.18
CA LEU A 228 29.68 -14.76 13.39
C LEU A 228 28.90 -13.56 13.95
N ILE A 229 29.54 -12.40 14.08
CA ILE A 229 28.88 -11.17 14.55
C ILE A 229 27.77 -10.76 13.58
N SER A 230 28.05 -10.79 12.28
CA SER A 230 27.04 -10.46 11.25
C SER A 230 25.84 -11.40 11.29
N SER A 231 26.07 -12.70 11.47
CA SER A 231 24.99 -13.69 11.57
C SER A 231 24.14 -13.47 12.81
N PHE A 232 24.78 -13.15 13.95
CA PHE A 232 24.09 -12.83 15.20
C PHE A 232 23.16 -11.61 15.04
N THR A 233 23.68 -10.50 14.51
CA THR A 233 22.88 -9.31 14.23
C THR A 233 21.73 -9.61 13.26
N ALA A 234 22.01 -10.29 12.14
CA ALA A 234 20.99 -10.65 11.16
C ALA A 234 19.85 -11.49 11.75
N THR A 235 20.18 -12.37 12.70
CA THR A 235 19.21 -13.24 13.38
C THR A 235 18.27 -12.43 14.27
N ILE A 236 18.82 -11.50 15.06
CA ILE A 236 18.00 -10.59 15.89
C ILE A 236 17.10 -9.73 15.00
N THR A 237 17.65 -9.12 13.95
CA THR A 237 16.89 -8.30 13.00
C THR A 237 15.77 -9.09 12.34
N THR A 238 16.03 -10.33 11.94
CA THR A 238 15.01 -11.21 11.31
C THR A 238 13.89 -11.52 12.28
N SER A 239 14.20 -11.86 13.53
CA SER A 239 13.19 -12.14 14.56
C SER A 239 12.28 -10.94 14.81
N LEU A 240 12.86 -9.73 14.92
CA LEU A 240 12.11 -8.48 15.05
C LEU A 240 11.21 -8.21 13.85
N THR A 241 11.73 -8.43 12.64
CA THR A 241 10.98 -8.17 11.39
C THR A 241 9.81 -9.14 11.22
N VAL A 242 9.97 -10.41 11.58
CA VAL A 242 8.90 -11.41 11.48
C VAL A 242 7.76 -11.11 12.47
N GLY A 243 8.07 -10.58 13.65
CA GLY A 243 7.06 -10.12 14.62
C GLY A 243 6.12 -9.04 14.07
N GLU A 244 6.64 -8.17 13.19
CA GLU A 244 5.87 -7.10 12.52
C GLU A 244 5.06 -7.59 11.30
N LEU A 245 5.35 -8.79 10.79
CA LEU A 245 4.73 -9.33 9.57
C LEU A 245 3.52 -10.25 9.84
N SER A 246 3.16 -10.48 11.11
CA SER A 246 2.00 -11.31 11.46
C SER A 246 0.69 -10.56 11.18
N GLY A 247 0.21 -10.73 9.95
CA GLY A 247 -1.05 -10.12 9.47
C GLY A 247 -1.27 -10.28 7.97
N LYS A 248 -0.67 -11.30 7.34
CA LYS A 248 -0.69 -11.43 5.89
C LYS A 248 -1.62 -12.55 5.44
N VAL A 249 -2.88 -12.19 5.21
CA VAL A 249 -3.84 -13.00 4.45
C VAL A 249 -3.27 -13.20 3.04
N ARG A 250 -2.94 -14.43 2.68
CA ARG A 250 -2.61 -14.81 1.30
C ARG A 250 -3.92 -15.09 0.57
N GLY A 251 -4.25 -14.30 -0.43
CA GLY A 251 -5.35 -14.60 -1.35
C GLY A 251 -5.08 -15.89 -2.15
N PRO A 252 -6.11 -16.50 -2.75
CA PRO A 252 -5.89 -17.60 -3.68
C PRO A 252 -5.11 -17.06 -4.89
N GLY A 253 -4.06 -17.78 -5.28
CA GLY A 253 -3.20 -17.44 -6.41
C GLY A 253 -3.91 -17.38 -7.75
#